data_AF-A0A5N1JCI4-F1
#
_entry.id   AF-A0A5N1JCI4-F1
#
_cell.length_a   1.000
_cell.length_b   1.000
_cell.length_c   1.000
_cell.angle_alpha   90.00
_cell.angle_beta   90.00
_cell.angle_gamma   90.00
#
_symmetry.space_group_name_H-M   'P 1'
#
loop_
_entity.id
_entity.type
_entity.pdbx_description
1 polymer ?
#
loop_
_entity_poly.entity_id
_entity_poly.type
_entity_poly.pdbx_seq_one_letter_code
_entity_poly.pdbx_strand_id
1 'polypeptide(L)'
;MKKAFTRVASASLGVVLLTGLFGSCSRPDHRPDNCLAVTSLIEGCPNGFTLFAEIVKSTGNATSASGTPLVIAPGDIMSGEDGCYYKGNLIETFENNTSLRITTATHWQQYKCTSTSR
;
A
#
# COMPACT_ATOMS: atom_id res chain seq x y z
N MET A 1 67.40 -26.24 21.51
CA MET A 1 66.44 -27.14 20.84
C MET A 1 65.34 -26.29 20.20
N LYS A 2 65.08 -26.44 18.89
CA LYS A 2 63.94 -25.84 18.18
C LYS A 2 62.69 -26.69 18.44
N LYS A 3 61.54 -26.07 18.76
CA LYS A 3 60.21 -26.43 18.22
C LYS A 3 59.29 -25.20 18.28
N ALA A 4 58.69 -24.86 17.14
CA ALA A 4 57.64 -23.87 16.96
C ALA A 4 56.31 -24.60 16.73
N PHE A 5 55.20 -24.14 17.31
CA PHE A 5 53.79 -24.43 16.97
C PHE A 5 52.94 -23.42 17.79
N THR A 6 51.80 -22.83 17.42
CA THR A 6 51.03 -22.54 16.19
C THR A 6 49.95 -21.52 16.62
N ARG A 7 49.57 -20.57 15.74
CA ARG A 7 48.53 -19.55 15.97
C ARG A 7 47.16 -20.16 16.31
N VAL A 8 46.36 -19.48 17.14
CA VAL A 8 44.93 -19.15 16.85
C VAL A 8 44.55 -17.82 17.53
N ALA A 9 43.77 -17.03 16.81
CA ALA A 9 43.30 -15.68 17.09
C ALA A 9 42.19 -15.58 18.15
N SER A 10 42.01 -14.38 18.72
CA SER A 10 40.74 -13.62 18.91
C SER A 10 41.02 -12.49 19.92
N ALA A 11 41.16 -11.23 19.49
CA ALA A 11 40.13 -10.30 19.03
C ALA A 11 39.13 -9.91 20.13
N SER A 12 39.38 -8.79 20.79
CA SER A 12 38.38 -7.73 21.05
C SER A 12 38.97 -6.70 21.99
N LEU A 13 39.24 -5.49 21.51
CA LEU A 13 38.86 -4.25 22.18
C LEU A 13 39.33 -3.07 21.34
N GLY A 14 38.40 -2.17 21.07
CA GLY A 14 38.74 -0.79 20.85
C GLY A 14 38.16 -0.19 19.58
N VAL A 15 37.27 0.76 19.82
CA VAL A 15 37.09 1.98 19.03
C VAL A 15 36.09 1.90 17.89
N VAL A 16 34.84 2.15 18.28
CA VAL A 16 33.90 2.98 17.51
C VAL A 16 34.54 4.35 17.28
N LEU A 17 34.76 4.74 16.03
CA LEU A 17 34.83 6.15 15.67
C LEU A 17 34.34 6.36 14.24
N LEU A 18 33.29 7.17 14.19
CA LEU A 18 32.54 7.63 13.03
C LEU A 18 33.43 8.12 11.88
N THR A 19 33.33 7.44 10.75
CA THR A 19 33.54 8.00 9.40
C THR A 19 32.47 7.34 8.55
N GLY A 20 31.43 8.04 8.11
CA GLY A 20 31.51 9.07 7.08
C GLY A 20 30.74 8.52 5.87
N LEU A 21 30.07 9.43 5.16
CA LEU A 21 29.29 9.22 3.95
C LEU A 21 27.88 8.65 4.15
N PHE A 22 26.95 9.58 4.34
CA PHE A 22 25.71 9.69 3.54
C PHE A 22 25.36 8.41 2.78
N GLY A 23 24.71 7.48 3.49
CA GLY A 23 23.86 6.50 2.84
C GLY A 23 22.76 7.27 2.14
N SER A 24 23.00 7.63 0.88
CA SER A 24 21.97 8.05 -0.07
C SER A 24 21.06 6.85 -0.31
N CYS A 25 20.25 6.53 0.68
CA CYS A 25 19.21 5.53 0.56
C CYS A 25 17.91 6.25 0.89
N SER A 26 16.97 6.14 -0.05
CA SER A 26 15.59 6.64 0.01
C SER A 26 15.34 7.97 -0.71
N ARG A 27 15.65 8.01 -2.01
CA ARG A 27 14.59 8.42 -2.93
C ARG A 27 14.25 7.22 -3.80
N PRO A 28 13.06 6.63 -3.67
CA PRO A 28 12.41 6.10 -4.84
C PRO A 28 12.23 7.29 -5.79
N ASP A 29 13.21 7.42 -6.67
CA ASP A 29 13.15 8.23 -7.87
C ASP A 29 11.92 7.75 -8.66
N HIS A 30 11.03 8.68 -9.01
CA HIS A 30 9.75 8.46 -9.69
C HIS A 30 8.74 7.50 -9.01
N ARG A 31 7.74 8.03 -8.28
CA ARG A 31 6.40 7.43 -8.38
C ARG A 31 5.63 8.18 -9.49
N PRO A 32 5.47 7.58 -10.68
CA PRO A 32 4.57 8.10 -11.70
C PRO A 32 3.15 7.98 -11.13
N ASP A 33 2.45 9.11 -11.07
CA ASP A 33 1.03 9.25 -10.76
C ASP A 33 0.43 8.17 -9.85
N ASN A 34 0.53 8.36 -8.53
CA ASN A 34 0.01 7.45 -7.50
C ASN A 34 -1.42 6.96 -7.77
N CYS A 35 -2.22 7.77 -8.50
CA CYS A 35 -3.63 7.54 -8.72
C CYS A 35 -4.01 7.09 -10.12
N LEU A 36 -3.08 6.98 -11.07
CA LEU A 36 -3.43 6.50 -12.42
C LEU A 36 -4.08 5.12 -12.37
N ALA A 37 -3.56 4.19 -11.58
CA ALA A 37 -4.14 2.85 -11.46
C ALA A 37 -5.58 2.89 -10.89
N VAL A 38 -5.85 3.76 -9.93
CA VAL A 38 -7.18 3.95 -9.34
C VAL A 38 -8.11 4.61 -10.35
N THR A 39 -7.65 5.67 -11.01
CA THR A 39 -8.39 6.39 -12.04
C THR A 39 -8.75 5.48 -13.22
N SER A 40 -7.78 4.75 -13.76
CA SER A 40 -8.01 3.80 -14.85
C SER A 40 -8.95 2.66 -14.45
N LEU A 41 -8.91 2.22 -13.19
CA LEU A 41 -9.87 1.25 -12.67
C LEU A 41 -11.29 1.84 -12.62
N ILE A 42 -11.44 3.10 -12.19
CA ILE A 42 -12.73 3.78 -12.17
C ILE A 42 -13.28 3.92 -13.59
N GLU A 43 -12.45 4.36 -14.54
CA GLU A 43 -12.82 4.48 -15.96
C GLU A 43 -13.15 3.12 -16.60
N GLY A 44 -12.42 2.07 -16.21
CA GLY A 44 -12.63 0.70 -16.67
C GLY A 44 -13.88 0.01 -16.11
N CYS A 45 -14.60 0.65 -15.18
CA CYS A 45 -15.78 0.10 -14.55
C CYS A 45 -17.07 0.88 -14.91
N PRO A 46 -17.64 0.65 -16.10
CA PRO A 46 -18.73 1.49 -16.64
C PRO A 46 -20.03 1.41 -15.86
N ASN A 47 -20.28 0.32 -15.13
CA ASN A 47 -21.47 0.16 -14.29
C ASN A 47 -21.25 0.62 -12.85
N GLY A 48 -20.07 1.17 -12.54
CA GLY A 48 -19.69 1.61 -11.20
C GLY A 48 -19.40 0.45 -10.24
N PHE A 49 -19.04 0.83 -9.02
CA PHE A 49 -18.66 -0.13 -7.98
C PHE A 49 -19.76 -0.31 -6.96
N THR A 50 -19.84 -1.51 -6.38
CA THR A 50 -20.77 -1.82 -5.29
C THR A 50 -20.01 -2.36 -4.09
N LEU A 51 -20.43 -1.93 -2.90
CA LEU A 51 -19.86 -2.38 -1.65
C LEU A 51 -20.15 -3.88 -1.47
N PHE A 52 -19.11 -4.69 -1.24
CA PHE A 52 -19.23 -6.14 -1.06
C PHE A 52 -18.83 -6.62 0.35
N ALA A 53 -17.92 -5.91 1.01
CA ALA A 53 -17.49 -6.24 2.35
C ALA A 53 -17.00 -5.01 3.12
N GLU A 54 -17.19 -5.05 4.42
CA GLU A 54 -16.60 -4.12 5.37
C GLU A 54 -15.79 -4.89 6.39
N ILE A 55 -14.57 -4.44 6.66
CA ILE A 55 -13.67 -5.08 7.63
C ILE A 55 -13.37 -4.07 8.73
N VAL A 56 -13.71 -4.41 9.97
CA VAL A 56 -13.40 -3.59 11.15
C VAL A 56 -11.89 -3.59 11.37
N LYS A 57 -11.25 -2.42 11.38
CA LYS A 57 -9.78 -2.32 11.49
C LYS A 57 -9.23 -2.88 12.81
N SER A 58 -9.95 -2.68 13.91
CA SER A 58 -9.48 -3.06 15.25
C SER A 58 -9.56 -4.56 15.51
N THR A 59 -10.54 -5.25 14.91
CA THR A 59 -10.81 -6.68 15.17
C THR A 59 -10.52 -7.57 13.98
N GLY A 60 -10.39 -7.01 12.78
CA GLY A 60 -10.28 -7.78 11.53
C GLY A 60 -11.57 -8.48 11.11
N ASN A 61 -12.68 -8.26 11.81
CA ASN A 61 -13.95 -8.92 11.49
C ASN A 61 -14.50 -8.39 10.17
N ALA A 62 -14.69 -9.30 9.22
CA ALA A 62 -15.32 -9.02 7.94
C ALA A 62 -16.83 -9.24 8.01
N THR A 63 -17.60 -8.27 7.55
CA THR A 63 -19.04 -8.36 7.37
C THR A 63 -19.34 -8.21 5.88
N SER A 64 -20.11 -9.13 5.32
CA SER A 64 -20.61 -8.96 3.95
C SER A 64 -21.53 -7.75 3.91
N ALA A 65 -21.33 -6.90 2.91
CA ALA A 65 -22.10 -5.68 2.74
C ALA A 65 -22.93 -5.76 1.46
N SER A 66 -24.11 -5.14 1.47
CA SER A 66 -25.11 -5.30 0.41
C SER A 66 -25.05 -4.15 -0.58
N GLY A 67 -24.41 -4.38 -1.73
CA GLY A 67 -24.73 -3.76 -3.03
C GLY A 67 -24.76 -2.24 -3.10
N THR A 68 -24.28 -1.54 -2.07
CA THR A 68 -24.42 -0.08 -1.96
C THR A 68 -23.52 0.54 -3.02
N PRO A 69 -24.07 1.34 -3.96
CA PRO A 69 -23.28 1.88 -5.04
C PRO A 69 -22.30 2.92 -4.52
N LEU A 70 -21.07 2.85 -5.01
CA LEU A 70 -20.06 3.88 -4.82
C LEU A 70 -20.19 4.91 -5.94
N VAL A 71 -20.59 6.13 -5.58
CA VAL A 71 -20.65 7.26 -6.51
C VAL A 71 -19.27 7.91 -6.55
N ILE A 72 -18.44 7.49 -7.50
CA ILE A 72 -17.06 7.97 -7.66
C ILE A 72 -16.75 8.21 -9.13
N ALA A 73 -16.13 9.35 -9.43
CA ALA A 73 -15.60 9.68 -10.75
C ALA A 73 -14.07 9.87 -10.69
N PRO A 74 -13.36 9.72 -11.82
CA PRO A 74 -11.92 10.01 -11.91
C PRO A 74 -11.51 11.37 -11.35
N GLY A 75 -12.33 12.40 -11.60
CA GLY A 75 -12.09 13.77 -11.12
C GLY A 75 -12.26 13.95 -9.61
N ASP A 76 -12.85 12.98 -8.90
CA ASP A 76 -13.02 13.03 -7.45
C ASP A 76 -11.78 12.53 -6.70
N ILE A 77 -10.78 11.99 -7.43
CA ILE A 77 -9.58 11.40 -6.84
C ILE A 77 -8.52 12.46 -6.67
N MET A 78 -8.04 12.60 -5.43
CA MET A 78 -6.96 13.51 -5.08
C MET A 78 -5.69 12.72 -4.78
N SER A 79 -4.57 13.12 -5.39
CA SER A 79 -3.25 12.62 -5.02
C SER A 79 -2.76 13.30 -3.74
N GLY A 80 -2.27 12.53 -2.78
CA GLY A 80 -1.58 13.01 -1.59
C GLY A 80 -0.25 12.29 -1.38
N GLU A 81 0.43 12.63 -0.27
CA GLU A 81 1.77 12.12 0.07
C GLU A 81 1.78 10.59 0.18
N ASP A 82 0.79 10.02 0.87
CA ASP A 82 0.72 8.58 1.15
C ASP A 82 -0.04 7.77 0.08
N GLY A 83 -0.67 8.41 -0.91
CA GLY A 83 -1.46 7.73 -1.93
C GLY A 83 -2.63 8.54 -2.47
N CYS A 84 -3.73 7.85 -2.79
CA CYS A 84 -4.91 8.43 -3.43
C CYS A 84 -6.04 8.59 -2.44
N TYR A 85 -6.81 9.65 -2.59
CA TYR A 85 -7.85 10.00 -1.65
C TYR A 85 -9.17 10.26 -2.35
N TYR A 86 -10.24 9.72 -1.78
CA TYR A 86 -11.62 10.02 -2.13
C TYR A 86 -12.35 10.51 -0.88
N LYS A 87 -12.86 11.74 -0.90
CA LYS A 87 -13.52 12.39 0.25
C LYS A 87 -12.69 12.30 1.55
N GLY A 88 -11.36 12.47 1.43
CA GLY A 88 -10.43 12.41 2.56
C GLY A 88 -10.06 11.00 3.05
N ASN A 89 -10.56 9.95 2.41
CA ASN A 89 -10.26 8.55 2.75
C ASN A 89 -9.28 7.97 1.74
N LEU A 90 -8.27 7.23 2.22
CA LEU A 90 -7.29 6.57 1.35
C LEU A 90 -8.00 5.51 0.49
N ILE A 91 -7.78 5.56 -0.81
CA ILE A 91 -8.28 4.61 -1.80
C ILE A 91 -7.12 3.90 -2.50
N GLU A 92 -7.28 2.60 -2.68
CA GLU A 92 -6.29 1.75 -3.33
C GLU A 92 -6.97 0.68 -4.19
N THR A 93 -6.25 0.20 -5.20
CA THR A 93 -6.71 -0.95 -5.97
C THR A 93 -6.58 -2.23 -5.14
N PHE A 94 -7.54 -3.12 -5.30
CA PHE A 94 -7.65 -4.37 -4.57
C PHE A 94 -7.97 -5.52 -5.54
N GLU A 95 -7.60 -6.76 -5.18
CA GLU A 95 -7.81 -7.96 -6.01
C GLU A 95 -7.44 -7.75 -7.49
N ASN A 96 -6.15 -7.49 -7.76
CA ASN A 96 -5.60 -7.36 -9.13
C ASN A 96 -6.29 -6.29 -10.00
N ASN A 97 -6.58 -5.11 -9.45
CA ASN A 97 -7.23 -4.01 -10.15
C ASN A 97 -8.64 -4.35 -10.68
N THR A 98 -9.39 -5.17 -9.95
CA THR A 98 -10.82 -5.42 -10.25
C THR A 98 -11.75 -4.85 -9.18
N SER A 99 -11.17 -4.44 -8.05
CA SER A 99 -11.86 -3.96 -6.87
C SER A 99 -11.15 -2.72 -6.31
N LEU A 100 -11.88 -1.93 -5.54
CA LEU A 100 -11.36 -0.78 -4.80
C LEU A 100 -11.47 -1.05 -3.32
N ARG A 101 -10.49 -0.58 -2.55
CA ARG A 101 -10.56 -0.55 -1.09
C ARG A 101 -10.48 0.89 -0.62
N ILE A 102 -11.45 1.32 0.18
CA ILE A 102 -11.51 2.65 0.77
C ILE A 102 -11.34 2.52 2.27
N THR A 103 -10.37 3.24 2.81
CA THR A 103 -10.00 3.22 4.21
C THR A 103 -10.71 4.36 4.96
N THR A 104 -11.74 4.02 5.72
CA THR A 104 -12.47 4.97 6.58
C THR A 104 -11.85 5.03 7.98
N ALA A 105 -12.40 5.81 8.92
CA ALA A 105 -11.91 5.86 10.29
C ALA A 105 -11.86 4.47 10.96
N THR A 106 -12.93 3.68 10.82
CA THR A 106 -13.13 2.43 11.57
C THR A 106 -13.09 1.18 10.71
N HIS A 107 -13.31 1.30 9.40
CA HIS A 107 -13.44 0.15 8.49
C HIS A 107 -12.54 0.25 7.26
N TRP A 108 -12.16 -0.89 6.72
CA TRP A 108 -11.82 -1.03 5.31
C TRP A 108 -13.07 -1.44 4.54
N GLN A 109 -13.53 -0.57 3.66
CA GLN A 109 -14.66 -0.83 2.79
C GLN A 109 -14.14 -1.35 1.46
N GLN A 110 -14.60 -2.53 1.06
CA GLN A 110 -14.19 -3.17 -0.18
C GLN A 110 -15.33 -3.11 -1.19
N TYR A 111 -15.01 -2.62 -2.37
CA TYR A 111 -15.93 -2.36 -3.46
C TYR A 111 -15.52 -3.18 -4.68
N LYS A 112 -16.48 -3.83 -5.33
CA LYS A 112 -16.25 -4.62 -6.54
C LYS A 112 -16.78 -3.86 -7.74
N CYS A 113 -16.02 -3.90 -8.83
CA CYS A 113 -16.55 -3.40 -10.09
C CYS A 113 -17.76 -4.25 -10.47
N THR A 114 -18.87 -3.59 -10.77
CA THR A 114 -20.09 -4.28 -11.19
C THR A 114 -19.87 -4.75 -12.64
N SER A 115 -19.48 -6.00 -12.83
CA SER A 115 -19.37 -6.56 -14.17
C SER A 115 -20.75 -6.58 -14.82
N THR A 116 -20.82 -6.21 -16.10
CA THR A 116 -21.99 -6.57 -16.89
C THR A 116 -21.97 -8.09 -16.97
N SER A 117 -22.83 -8.77 -16.23
CA SER A 117 -23.11 -10.18 -16.50
C SER A 117 -23.69 -10.22 -17.92
N ARG A 118 -22.85 -10.51 -18.91
CA ARG A 118 -23.27 -10.82 -20.27
C ARG A 118 -23.74 -12.26 -20.32
#